data_AF-A0A5T0IF32-F1
#
_entry.id   AF-A0A5T0IF32-F1
#
_cell.length_a   1.000
_cell.length_b   1.000
_cell.length_c   1.000
_cell.angle_alpha   90.00
_cell.angle_beta   90.00
_cell.angle_gamma   90.00
#
_symmetry.space_group_name_H-M   'P 1'
#
loop_
_entity.id
_entity.type
_entity.pdbx_description
1 polymer ?
#
loop_
_entity_poly.entity_id
_entity_poly.type
_entity_poly.pdbx_seq_one_letter_code
_entity_poly.pdbx_strand_id
1 'polypeptide(L)'
;FTLKLHDNNSKIFLNIKDINLSNEGGDTIINGGYIEALINKNLEIKNIKIHFDMINFSQFYTKFVLQNLNYEQFFNNPVQFYELNLFSDSQQQINFDYLVLDNNKINSFYSKNQVNFNEENSTINLNIQGESNEIDIDLKSLLGQ
;
A
#
# COMPACT_ATOMS: atom_id res chain seq x y z
N PHE A 1 -0.06 -19.12 4.06
CA PHE A 1 -0.45 -18.72 2.69
C PHE A 1 -1.32 -19.82 2.08
N THR A 2 -2.16 -19.48 1.11
CA THR A 2 -2.96 -20.41 0.31
C THR A 2 -2.59 -20.21 -1.14
N LEU A 3 -2.36 -21.31 -1.85
CA LEU A 3 -2.16 -21.32 -3.30
C LEU A 3 -3.46 -21.79 -3.95
N LYS A 4 -4.00 -21.02 -4.89
CA LYS A 4 -5.13 -21.44 -5.72
C LYS A 4 -4.72 -21.39 -7.19
N LEU A 5 -4.95 -22.47 -7.91
CA LEU A 5 -4.78 -22.46 -9.36
C LEU A 5 -5.94 -21.68 -9.98
N HIS A 6 -5.63 -20.78 -10.92
CA HIS A 6 -6.59 -19.97 -11.66
C HIS A 6 -6.19 -19.98 -13.13
N ASP A 7 -6.82 -20.86 -13.91
CA ASP A 7 -6.46 -21.13 -15.31
C ASP A 7 -4.97 -21.52 -15.46
N ASN A 8 -4.26 -20.85 -16.37
CA ASN A 8 -2.80 -20.99 -16.58
C ASN A 8 -1.95 -20.16 -15.59
N ASN A 9 -2.58 -19.60 -14.55
CA ASN A 9 -1.91 -18.81 -13.52
C ASN A 9 -2.11 -19.46 -12.14
N SER A 10 -1.25 -19.05 -11.22
CA SER A 10 -1.31 -19.36 -9.80
C SER A 10 -1.63 -18.08 -9.05
N LYS A 11 -2.60 -18.16 -8.15
CA LYS A 11 -2.96 -17.08 -7.23
C LYS A 11 -2.40 -17.41 -5.86
N ILE A 12 -1.42 -16.63 -5.41
CA ILE A 12 -0.88 -16.72 -4.06
C ILE A 12 -1.65 -15.76 -3.18
N PHE A 13 -2.15 -16.26 -2.07
CA PHE A 13 -2.91 -15.49 -1.10
C PHE A 13 -2.29 -15.63 0.29
N LEU A 14 -2.00 -14.51 0.93
CA LEU A 14 -1.50 -14.44 2.29
C LEU A 14 -2.49 -13.63 3.13
N ASN A 15 -3.20 -14.31 4.02
CA ASN A 15 -3.95 -13.63 5.06
C ASN A 15 -2.99 -13.09 6.12
N ILE A 16 -3.18 -11.83 6.48
CA ILE A 16 -2.52 -11.20 7.59
C ILE A 16 -3.51 -11.26 8.75
N LYS A 17 -3.14 -12.01 9.79
CA LYS A 17 -3.91 -12.01 11.04
C LYS A 17 -3.61 -10.73 11.80
N ASP A 18 -4.44 -10.42 12.78
CA ASP A 18 -4.20 -9.30 13.67
C ASP A 18 -2.79 -9.38 14.27
N ILE A 19 -2.00 -8.33 14.05
CA ILE A 19 -0.67 -8.14 14.63
C ILE A 19 -0.83 -7.06 15.67
N ASN A 20 -0.56 -7.42 16.93
CA ASN A 20 -0.49 -6.46 18.02
C ASN A 20 0.92 -6.54 18.64
N LEU A 21 1.68 -5.47 18.46
CA LEU A 21 2.99 -5.29 19.05
C LEU A 21 2.92 -4.07 19.97
N SER A 22 2.54 -4.31 21.21
CA SER A 22 2.59 -3.34 22.30
C SER A 22 3.86 -3.60 23.12
N ASN A 23 4.79 -2.63 23.16
CA ASN A 23 5.93 -2.66 24.07
C ASN A 23 6.14 -1.27 24.69
N GLU A 24 6.96 -1.16 25.73
CA GLU A 24 7.20 0.04 26.57
C GLU A 24 7.70 1.29 25.78
N GLY A 25 6.83 1.89 24.96
CA GLY A 25 7.16 3.03 24.09
C GLY A 25 6.20 3.21 22.90
N GLY A 26 5.35 2.23 22.60
CA GLY A 26 4.24 2.39 21.66
C GLY A 26 3.57 1.10 21.22
N ASP A 27 2.47 1.29 20.50
CA ASP A 27 1.56 0.25 20.04
C ASP A 27 1.53 0.23 18.51
N THR A 28 1.80 -0.94 17.93
CA THR A 28 1.51 -1.21 16.52
C THR A 28 0.40 -2.24 16.45
N ILE A 29 -0.70 -1.85 15.83
CA ILE A 29 -1.86 -2.69 15.60
C ILE A 29 -2.12 -2.72 14.09
N ILE A 30 -2.01 -3.90 13.50
CA ILE A 30 -2.51 -4.18 12.16
C ILE A 30 -3.70 -5.10 12.35
N ASN A 31 -4.90 -4.64 12.04
CA ASN A 31 -6.10 -5.48 12.07
C ASN A 31 -6.31 -6.05 10.68
N GLY A 32 -6.27 -7.38 10.60
CA GLY A 32 -6.57 -8.13 9.41
C GLY A 32 -5.84 -7.66 8.14
N GLY A 33 -6.41 -8.02 7.01
CA GLY A 33 -5.87 -7.75 5.70
C GLY A 33 -5.34 -8.98 4.97
N TYR A 34 -4.95 -8.75 3.72
CA TYR A 34 -4.43 -9.78 2.85
C TYR A 34 -3.46 -9.22 1.83
N ILE A 35 -2.58 -10.08 1.35
CA ILE A 35 -1.77 -9.87 0.15
C ILE A 35 -2.16 -10.95 -0.85
N GLU A 36 -2.35 -10.53 -2.09
CA GLU A 36 -2.69 -11.37 -3.21
C GLU A 36 -1.70 -11.10 -4.34
N ALA A 37 -1.11 -12.15 -4.90
CA ALA A 37 -0.28 -12.05 -6.10
C ALA A 37 -0.79 -13.02 -7.17
N LEU A 38 -0.96 -12.52 -8.38
CA LEU A 38 -1.25 -13.34 -9.56
C LEU A 38 0.04 -13.63 -10.31
N ILE A 39 0.40 -14.89 -10.41
CA ILE A 39 1.66 -15.36 -10.97
C ILE A 39 1.38 -16.30 -12.15
N ASN A 40 2.11 -16.19 -13.25
CA ASN A 40 1.95 -17.10 -14.38
C ASN A 40 2.78 -18.39 -14.25
N LYS A 41 2.67 -19.28 -15.24
CA LYS A 41 3.46 -20.53 -15.30
C LYS A 41 4.99 -20.34 -15.31
N ASN A 42 5.49 -19.14 -15.65
CA ASN A 42 6.91 -18.80 -15.70
C ASN A 42 7.39 -18.18 -14.37
N LEU A 43 6.57 -18.17 -13.32
CA LEU A 43 6.86 -17.50 -12.04
C LEU A 43 6.95 -15.97 -12.12
N GLU A 44 6.31 -15.38 -13.14
CA GLU A 44 6.23 -13.92 -13.29
C GLU A 44 4.94 -13.39 -12.66
N ILE A 45 5.08 -12.34 -11.86
CA ILE A 45 4.00 -11.63 -11.21
C ILE A 45 3.35 -10.67 -12.22
N LYS A 46 2.03 -10.80 -12.38
CA LYS A 46 1.21 -9.92 -13.23
C LYS A 46 0.51 -8.82 -12.45
N ASN A 47 0.09 -9.14 -11.24
CA ASN A 47 -0.66 -8.24 -10.39
C ASN A 47 -0.37 -8.53 -8.91
N ILE A 48 -0.31 -7.47 -8.11
CA ILE A 48 -0.29 -7.53 -6.65
C ILE A 48 -1.47 -6.72 -6.12
N LYS A 49 -2.22 -7.29 -5.17
CA LYS A 49 -3.20 -6.57 -4.37
C LYS A 49 -2.81 -6.68 -2.90
N ILE A 50 -2.90 -5.57 -2.19
CA ILE A 50 -2.66 -5.50 -0.75
C ILE A 50 -3.85 -4.79 -0.14
N HIS A 51 -4.43 -5.41 0.87
CA HIS A 51 -5.49 -4.82 1.66
C HIS A 51 -5.12 -4.87 3.14
N PHE A 52 -5.38 -3.78 3.85
CA PHE A 52 -5.34 -3.74 5.31
C PHE A 52 -6.62 -3.08 5.81
N ASP A 53 -7.34 -3.77 6.72
CA ASP A 53 -8.57 -3.22 7.31
C ASP A 53 -8.21 -1.99 8.16
N MET A 54 -7.16 -2.11 8.97
CA MET A 54 -6.60 -0.98 9.72
C MET A 54 -5.12 -1.17 10.00
N ILE A 55 -4.36 -0.09 9.85
CA ILE A 55 -2.99 0.05 10.34
C ILE A 55 -3.01 1.20 11.34
N ASN A 56 -2.69 0.91 12.60
CA ASN A 56 -2.49 1.90 13.64
C ASN A 56 -1.09 1.76 14.22
N PHE A 57 -0.30 2.81 14.09
CA PHE A 57 0.98 2.94 14.71
C PHE A 57 0.94 4.14 15.65
N SER A 58 1.21 3.92 16.92
CA SER A 58 1.24 4.95 17.95
C SER A 58 2.54 4.79 18.73
N GLN A 59 3.57 5.58 18.41
CA GLN A 59 4.84 5.60 19.16
C GLN A 59 5.15 7.02 19.63
N PHE A 60 5.56 7.14 20.89
CA PHE A 60 5.89 8.40 21.56
C PHE A 60 4.77 9.46 21.39
N TYR A 61 5.00 10.41 20.47
CA TYR A 61 4.12 11.55 20.16
C TYR A 61 3.53 11.47 18.75
N THR A 62 3.82 10.40 18.00
CA THR A 62 3.34 10.24 16.63
C THR A 62 2.24 9.19 16.58
N LYS A 63 1.09 9.58 16.04
CA LYS A 63 -0.04 8.69 15.79
C LYS A 63 -0.31 8.63 14.29
N PHE A 64 -0.16 7.45 13.72
CA PHE A 64 -0.53 7.16 12.34
C PHE A 64 -1.66 6.13 12.34
N VAL A 65 -2.81 6.48 11.76
CA VAL A 65 -3.93 5.56 11.59
C VAL A 65 -4.37 5.59 10.14
N LEU A 66 -4.47 4.42 9.52
CA LEU A 66 -4.96 4.25 8.16
C LEU A 66 -6.04 3.16 8.17
N GLN A 67 -7.21 3.44 7.60
CA GLN A 67 -8.31 2.48 7.49
C GLN A 67 -8.60 2.12 6.04
N ASN A 68 -8.91 0.84 5.84
CA ASN A 68 -9.33 0.25 4.57
C ASN A 68 -8.37 0.60 3.43
N LEU A 69 -7.06 0.46 3.67
CA LEU A 69 -6.06 0.67 2.64
C LEU A 69 -6.22 -0.43 1.58
N ASN A 70 -6.47 -0.04 0.34
CA ASN A 70 -6.34 -0.90 -0.81
C ASN A 70 -5.22 -0.37 -1.71
N TYR A 71 -4.29 -1.26 -2.02
CA TYR A 71 -3.27 -1.05 -3.03
C TYR A 71 -3.43 -2.13 -4.09
N GLU A 72 -3.51 -1.73 -5.36
CA GLU A 72 -3.44 -2.64 -6.50
C GLU A 72 -2.36 -2.19 -7.45
N GLN A 73 -1.56 -3.14 -7.94
CA GLN A 73 -0.55 -2.90 -8.95
C GLN A 73 -0.72 -3.92 -10.07
N PHE A 74 -0.85 -3.41 -11.29
CA PHE A 74 -0.81 -4.20 -12.52
C PHE A 74 0.48 -3.90 -13.26
N PHE A 75 1.30 -4.93 -13.48
CA PHE A 75 2.56 -4.80 -14.21
C PHE A 75 2.28 -4.84 -15.71
N ASN A 76 2.74 -3.81 -16.43
CA ASN A 76 2.57 -3.75 -17.89
C ASN A 76 3.32 -4.92 -18.55
N ASN A 77 4.50 -5.23 -18.01
CA ASN A 77 5.30 -6.41 -18.34
C ASN A 77 5.42 -7.26 -17.06
N PRO A 78 4.99 -8.54 -17.07
CA PRO A 78 5.11 -9.40 -15.90
C PRO A 78 6.55 -9.46 -15.37
N VAL A 79 6.71 -9.36 -14.06
CA VAL A 79 8.03 -9.26 -13.41
C VAL A 79 8.38 -10.58 -12.75
N GLN A 80 9.63 -11.05 -12.90
CA GLN A 80 10.09 -12.24 -12.21
C GLN A 80 9.96 -12.07 -10.69
N PHE A 81 9.44 -13.09 -9.98
CA PHE A 81 9.17 -12.97 -8.55
C PHE A 81 10.42 -12.56 -7.73
N TYR A 82 11.60 -13.03 -8.12
CA TYR A 82 12.87 -12.72 -7.45
C TYR A 82 13.48 -11.36 -7.86
N GLU A 83 12.94 -10.71 -8.90
CA GLU A 83 13.33 -9.37 -9.36
C GLU A 83 12.23 -8.33 -9.04
N LEU A 84 11.26 -8.69 -8.19
CA LEU A 84 10.13 -7.82 -7.88
C LEU A 84 10.60 -6.45 -7.39
N ASN A 85 10.30 -5.44 -8.19
CA ASN A 85 10.44 -4.03 -7.84
C ASN A 85 9.07 -3.37 -7.94
N LEU A 86 8.60 -2.76 -6.85
CA LEU A 86 7.32 -2.04 -6.84
C LEU A 86 7.32 -0.83 -7.78
N PHE A 87 8.49 -0.37 -8.23
CA PHE A 87 8.64 0.72 -9.21
C PHE A 87 8.87 0.25 -10.65
N SER A 88 8.66 -1.03 -10.96
CA SER A 88 8.61 -1.50 -12.35
C SER A 88 7.46 -0.86 -13.13
N ASP A 89 7.57 -0.89 -14.46
CA ASP A 89 6.54 -0.45 -15.40
C ASP A 89 5.16 -1.00 -15.03
N SER A 90 4.28 -0.10 -14.57
CA SER A 90 3.01 -0.53 -13.99
C SER A 90 1.96 0.56 -13.91
N GLN A 91 0.72 0.12 -13.76
CA GLN A 91 -0.40 0.93 -13.31
C GLN A 91 -0.68 0.59 -11.85
N GLN A 92 -0.77 1.60 -11.01
CA GLN A 92 -1.04 1.44 -9.59
C GLN A 92 -2.32 2.18 -9.20
N GLN A 93 -3.09 1.60 -8.30
CA GLN A 93 -4.21 2.24 -7.64
C GLN A 93 -4.02 2.18 -6.14
N ILE A 94 -4.25 3.31 -5.47
CA ILE A 94 -4.19 3.42 -4.02
C ILE A 94 -5.49 4.07 -3.58
N ASN A 95 -6.14 3.49 -2.58
CA ASN A 95 -7.26 4.14 -1.91
C ASN A 95 -7.29 3.79 -0.43
N PHE A 96 -7.86 4.71 0.34
CA PHE A 96 -8.15 4.50 1.76
C PHE A 96 -9.34 5.37 2.14
N ASP A 97 -10.10 4.91 3.13
CA ASP A 97 -11.26 5.66 3.63
C ASP A 97 -10.83 6.75 4.60
N TYR A 98 -9.74 6.53 5.34
CA TYR A 98 -9.34 7.42 6.40
C TYR A 98 -7.84 7.34 6.69
N LEU A 99 -7.18 8.49 6.72
CA LEU A 99 -5.82 8.64 7.21
C LEU A 99 -5.79 9.70 8.31
N VAL A 100 -5.17 9.38 9.44
CA VAL A 100 -4.74 10.35 10.45
C VAL A 100 -3.24 10.26 10.63
N LEU A 101 -2.61 11.41 10.60
CA LEU A 101 -1.23 11.61 11.03
C LEU A 101 -1.22 12.73 12.07
N ASP A 102 -1.03 12.34 13.32
CA ASP A 102 -1.13 13.18 14.51
C ASP A 102 -2.49 13.86 14.60
N ASN A 103 -2.52 15.19 14.48
CA ASN A 103 -3.74 15.99 14.48
C ASN A 103 -4.25 16.31 13.08
N ASN A 104 -3.58 15.82 12.03
CA ASN A 104 -3.99 16.02 10.64
C ASN A 104 -4.75 14.80 10.13
N LYS A 105 -5.70 15.03 9.23
CA LYS A 105 -6.64 14.00 8.81
C LYS A 105 -7.05 14.16 7.35
N ILE A 106 -7.21 13.04 6.65
CA ILE A 106 -7.73 12.94 5.29
C ILE A 106 -8.89 11.93 5.30
N ASN A 107 -10.11 12.38 4.98
CA ASN A 107 -11.35 11.57 5.07
C ASN A 107 -11.63 10.65 3.88
N SER A 108 -10.70 10.55 2.95
CA SER A 108 -10.61 9.54 1.90
C SER A 108 -9.59 10.01 0.88
N PHE A 109 -8.97 9.06 0.22
CA PHE A 109 -8.06 9.33 -0.87
C PHE A 109 -8.20 8.27 -1.93
N TYR A 110 -8.11 8.70 -3.18
CA TYR A 110 -8.07 7.83 -4.32
C TYR A 110 -6.99 8.32 -5.27
N SER A 111 -6.10 7.42 -5.70
CA SER A 111 -5.06 7.73 -6.69
C SER A 111 -4.93 6.64 -7.72
N LYS A 112 -4.71 7.06 -8.97
CA LYS A 112 -4.22 6.26 -10.09
C LYS A 112 -2.83 6.76 -10.47
N ASN A 113 -1.86 5.87 -10.46
CA ASN A 113 -0.48 6.20 -10.79
C ASN A 113 -0.04 5.39 -12.01
N GLN A 114 0.71 6.03 -12.91
CA GLN A 114 1.43 5.38 -13.99
C GLN A 114 2.93 5.45 -13.69
N VAL A 115 3.57 4.29 -13.66
CA VAL A 115 5.01 4.14 -13.42
C VAL A 115 5.65 3.71 -14.72
N ASN A 116 6.66 4.46 -15.18
CA ASN A 116 7.47 4.12 -16.34
C ASN A 116 8.96 4.08 -15.92
N PHE A 117 9.51 2.88 -15.82
CA PHE A 117 10.91 2.56 -15.62
C PHE A 117 11.64 2.53 -16.96
N ASN A 118 12.65 3.39 -17.09
CA ASN A 118 13.57 3.36 -18.22
C ASN A 118 14.82 2.57 -17.83
N GLU A 119 14.97 1.38 -18.41
CA GLU A 119 16.10 0.49 -18.17
C GLU A 119 17.44 1.06 -18.66
N GLU A 120 17.44 1.87 -19.73
CA GLU A 120 18.68 2.37 -20.35
C GLU A 120 19.43 3.33 -19.43
N ASN A 121 18.70 4.11 -18.63
CA ASN A 121 19.27 5.11 -17.73
C ASN A 121 18.87 4.92 -16.25
N SER A 122 18.20 3.81 -15.93
CA SER A 122 17.71 3.47 -14.59
C SER A 122 16.85 4.57 -13.95
N THR A 123 16.04 5.27 -14.75
CA THR A 123 15.14 6.33 -14.25
C THR A 123 13.71 5.84 -14.10
N ILE A 124 13.02 6.33 -13.07
CA ILE A 124 11.59 6.07 -12.85
C ILE A 124 10.84 7.38 -13.10
N ASN A 125 9.93 7.37 -14.07
CA ASN A 125 8.98 8.45 -14.29
C ASN A 125 7.63 8.06 -13.69
N LEU A 126 7.19 8.83 -12.70
CA LEU A 126 5.94 8.59 -11.98
C LEU A 126 4.95 9.70 -12.30
N ASN A 127 3.79 9.33 -12.86
CA ASN A 127 2.65 10.23 -13.04
C ASN A 127 1.55 9.84 -12.05
N ILE A 128 1.24 10.73 -11.12
CA ILE A 128 0.26 10.52 -10.04
C ILE A 128 -0.96 11.39 -10.34
N GLN A 129 -2.13 10.77 -10.39
CA GLN A 129 -3.41 11.46 -10.46
C GLN A 129 -4.28 11.00 -9.31
N GLY A 130 -4.64 11.90 -8.40
CA GLY A 130 -5.45 11.54 -7.25
C GLY A 130 -6.34 12.67 -6.76
N GLU A 131 -7.35 12.29 -6.00
CA GLU A 131 -8.35 13.16 -5.40
C GLU A 131 -8.53 12.80 -3.92
N SER A 132 -8.79 13.81 -3.10
CA SER A 132 -9.11 13.68 -1.69
C SER A 132 -10.33 14.53 -1.37
N ASN A 133 -11.21 14.04 -0.51
CA ASN A 133 -12.45 14.75 -0.18
C ASN A 133 -12.24 15.90 0.82
N GLU A 134 -11.77 15.59 2.02
CA GLU A 134 -11.62 16.56 3.12
C GLU A 134 -10.27 16.34 3.79
N ILE A 135 -9.51 17.43 3.89
CA ILE A 135 -8.19 17.47 4.52
C ILE A 135 -8.28 18.47 5.68
N ASP A 136 -8.18 17.94 6.90
CA ASP A 136 -8.07 18.75 8.11
C ASP A 136 -6.60 18.86 8.48
N ILE A 137 -6.07 20.07 8.47
CA ILE A 137 -4.70 20.36 8.89
C ILE A 137 -4.76 21.12 10.21
N ASP A 138 -4.28 20.50 11.28
CA ASP A 138 -4.17 21.17 12.57
C ASP A 138 -2.84 21.93 12.63
N LEU A 139 -2.93 23.23 12.41
CA LEU A 139 -1.82 24.16 12.51
C LEU A 139 -1.67 24.74 13.93
N LYS A 140 -2.16 24.09 15.00
CA LYS A 140 -1.94 24.52 16.39
C LYS A 140 -0.45 24.58 16.74
N SER A 141 0.12 25.70 16.32
CA SER A 141 1.23 26.47 16.81
C SER A 141 2.54 25.74 17.09
N LEU A 142 3.30 25.49 16.01
CA LEU A 142 4.75 25.75 16.01
C LEU A 142 5.08 27.26 16.18
N LEU A 143 4.07 28.13 16.25
CA LEU A 143 4.16 29.60 16.37
C LEU A 143 3.99 30.10 17.83
N GLY A 144 4.24 29.23 18.82
CA GLY A 144 3.93 29.48 20.23
C GLY A 144 4.93 28.85 21.20
N GLN A 145 6.15 28.64 20.72
CA GLN A 145 7.35 28.48 21.55
C GLN A 145 8.27 29.66 21.31
#